data_AF-A0A067BNN3-F1
#
_entry.id   AF-A0A067BNN3-F1
#
_cell.length_a   1.000
_cell.length_b   1.000
_cell.length_c   1.000
_cell.angle_alpha   90.00
_cell.angle_beta   90.00
_cell.angle_gamma   90.00
#
_symmetry.space_group_name_H-M   'P 1'
#
loop_
_entity.id
_entity.type
_entity.pdbx_description
1 polymer ?
#
loop_
_entity_poly.entity_id
_entity_poly.type
_entity_poly.pdbx_seq_one_letter_code
_entity_poly.pdbx_strand_id
1 'polypeptide(L)'
;MQALLLNMGIASPVTRENAGDAYHQQLARQLAEFLKEPMARHGGILTLSDIYCLFNRARGTELISPDDLYHAAMLQKPLHLGLHVRKFDGGLIVLQSDSHNEEQVAVRLEHLARTAKDSCITSNDVAAEMQISLSLAHEYLKVAEQRGKLCRDDTVEGLNFYPNRFPEFLV
;
A
#
# COMPACT_ATOMS: atom_id res chain seq x y z
N MET A 1 -21.22 16.09 12.35
CA MET A 1 -21.14 15.27 11.11
C MET A 1 -20.97 16.10 9.81
N GLN A 2 -20.85 17.43 9.84
CA GLN A 2 -20.71 18.26 8.62
C GLN A 2 -19.26 18.76 8.34
N ALA A 3 -18.29 18.50 9.21
CA ALA A 3 -16.93 19.04 9.06
C ALA A 3 -15.94 18.16 8.27
N LEU A 4 -16.31 16.92 7.89
CA LEU A 4 -15.40 15.95 7.26
C LEU A 4 -15.49 15.89 5.73
N LEU A 5 -16.38 16.68 5.11
CA LEU A 5 -16.65 16.65 3.67
C LEU A 5 -15.98 17.78 2.87
N LEU A 6 -15.32 18.75 3.52
CA LEU A 6 -15.11 20.08 2.93
C LEU A 6 -13.66 20.52 2.74
N ASN A 7 -12.65 19.65 2.85
CA ASN A 7 -11.26 20.13 2.70
C ASN A 7 -10.25 19.19 2.00
N MET A 8 -10.70 18.24 1.18
CA MET A 8 -9.79 17.39 0.37
C MET A 8 -10.04 17.50 -1.14
N GLY A 9 -10.64 18.60 -1.61
CA GLY A 9 -10.83 18.81 -3.05
C GLY A 9 -9.52 19.22 -3.71
N ILE A 10 -9.12 18.56 -4.79
CA ILE A 10 -8.05 19.07 -5.65
C ILE A 10 -8.62 20.31 -6.36
N ALA A 11 -8.21 21.50 -5.92
CA ALA A 11 -8.82 22.77 -6.35
C ALA A 11 -8.67 23.05 -7.86
N SER A 12 -7.58 22.59 -8.47
CA SER A 12 -7.36 22.68 -9.92
C SER A 12 -6.80 21.36 -10.45
N PRO A 13 -7.67 20.43 -10.88
CA PRO A 13 -7.24 19.15 -11.43
C PRO A 13 -6.45 19.31 -12.73
N VAL A 14 -5.41 18.48 -12.90
CA VAL A 14 -4.71 18.38 -14.19
C VAL A 14 -5.63 17.67 -15.19
N THR A 15 -5.90 18.28 -16.34
CA THR A 15 -6.74 17.73 -17.42
C THR A 15 -5.94 17.63 -18.71
N ARG A 16 -6.40 16.83 -19.67
CA ARG A 16 -5.73 16.73 -20.97
C ARG A 16 -5.72 18.07 -21.71
N GLU A 17 -6.79 18.85 -21.55
CA GLU A 17 -6.96 20.17 -22.17
C GLU A 17 -5.96 21.21 -21.64
N ASN A 18 -5.66 21.20 -20.33
CA ASN A 18 -4.76 22.18 -19.74
C ASN A 18 -3.27 21.80 -19.80
N ALA A 19 -2.96 20.50 -19.87
CA ALA A 19 -1.58 20.01 -19.79
C ALA A 19 -0.99 19.54 -21.13
N GLY A 20 -1.83 19.24 -22.13
CA GLY A 20 -1.40 18.75 -23.44
C GLY A 20 -0.43 17.57 -23.34
N ASP A 21 0.71 17.65 -24.03
CA ASP A 21 1.73 16.59 -24.07
C ASP A 21 2.35 16.28 -22.70
N ALA A 22 2.31 17.23 -21.76
CA ALA A 22 2.84 17.07 -20.41
C ALA A 22 1.83 16.45 -19.43
N TYR A 23 0.65 16.01 -19.90
CA TYR A 23 -0.45 15.52 -19.08
C TYR A 23 -0.03 14.52 -18.01
N HIS A 24 0.63 13.41 -18.37
CA HIS A 24 1.03 12.40 -17.39
C HIS A 24 2.11 12.89 -16.41
N GLN A 25 3.00 13.78 -16.84
CA GLN A 25 4.04 14.34 -15.96
C GLN A 25 3.45 15.30 -14.93
N GLN A 26 2.53 16.17 -15.34
CA GLN A 26 1.83 17.07 -14.42
C GLN A 26 0.91 16.28 -13.49
N LEU A 27 0.21 15.27 -14.01
CA LEU A 27 -0.63 14.37 -13.23
C LEU A 27 0.18 13.62 -12.17
N ALA A 28 1.39 13.14 -12.50
CA ALA A 28 2.28 12.49 -11.55
C ALA A 28 2.67 13.40 -10.38
N ARG A 29 2.94 14.69 -10.65
CA ARG A 29 3.26 15.68 -9.60
C ARG A 29 2.06 15.97 -8.71
N GLN A 30 0.87 16.16 -9.32
CA GLN A 30 -0.36 16.35 -8.56
C GLN A 30 -0.70 15.13 -7.71
N LEU A 31 -0.50 13.93 -8.24
CA LEU A 31 -0.69 12.68 -7.51
C LEU A 31 0.27 12.59 -6.31
N ALA A 32 1.55 12.89 -6.50
CA ALA A 32 2.53 12.89 -5.42
C ALA A 32 2.17 13.88 -4.30
N GLU A 33 1.74 15.08 -4.66
CA GLU A 33 1.30 16.10 -3.69
C GLU A 33 0.08 15.62 -2.89
N PHE A 34 -0.94 15.10 -3.58
CA PHE A 34 -2.14 14.56 -2.95
C PHE A 34 -1.82 13.40 -2.01
N LEU A 35 -0.89 12.53 -2.39
CA LEU A 35 -0.58 11.31 -1.63
C LEU A 35 0.26 11.55 -0.37
N LYS A 36 0.81 12.75 -0.13
CA LYS A 36 1.57 13.04 1.09
C LYS A 36 0.79 12.68 2.37
N GLU A 37 -0.45 13.14 2.50
CA GLU A 37 -1.26 12.89 3.70
C GLU A 37 -1.81 11.44 3.76
N PRO A 38 -2.39 10.86 2.69
CA PRO A 38 -2.78 9.45 2.69
C PRO A 38 -1.62 8.49 2.99
N MET A 39 -0.45 8.70 2.40
CA MET A 39 0.73 7.84 2.64
C MET A 39 1.18 7.92 4.09
N ALA A 40 1.27 9.12 4.67
CA ALA A 40 1.64 9.29 6.07
C ALA A 40 0.67 8.56 7.02
N ARG A 41 -0.63 8.54 6.71
CA ARG A 41 -1.65 7.84 7.50
C ARG A 41 -1.60 6.32 7.38
N HIS A 42 -1.20 5.77 6.23
CA HIS A 42 -1.24 4.33 5.94
C HIS A 42 0.15 3.68 5.91
N GLY A 43 1.12 4.22 6.65
CA GLY A 43 2.45 3.60 6.78
C GLY A 43 3.33 3.67 5.53
N GLY A 44 3.06 4.63 4.65
CA GLY A 44 3.89 4.93 3.48
C GLY A 44 3.66 4.03 2.28
N ILE A 45 2.51 3.35 2.20
CA ILE A 45 2.20 2.43 1.10
C ILE A 45 0.69 2.31 0.88
N LEU A 46 0.26 2.31 -0.38
CA LEU A 46 -1.13 2.13 -0.77
C LEU A 46 -1.23 1.33 -2.06
N THR A 47 -2.31 0.56 -2.20
CA THR A 47 -2.59 -0.13 -3.47
C THR A 47 -2.97 0.89 -4.54
N LEU A 48 -2.64 0.59 -5.81
CA LEU A 48 -3.00 1.48 -6.91
C LEU A 48 -4.53 1.63 -7.04
N SER A 49 -5.28 0.59 -6.67
CA SER A 49 -6.74 0.58 -6.60
C SER A 49 -7.29 1.54 -5.55
N ASP A 50 -6.72 1.54 -4.34
CA ASP A 50 -7.12 2.47 -3.28
C ASP A 50 -6.78 3.91 -3.66
N ILE A 51 -5.60 4.12 -4.24
CA ILE A 51 -5.17 5.42 -4.77
C ILE A 51 -6.16 5.92 -5.83
N TYR A 52 -6.57 5.06 -6.77
CA TYR A 52 -7.55 5.42 -7.80
C TYR A 52 -8.84 5.95 -7.19
N CYS A 53 -9.41 5.22 -6.24
CA CYS A 53 -10.63 5.62 -5.54
C CYS A 53 -10.46 6.93 -4.77
N LEU A 54 -9.39 7.06 -3.98
CA LEU A 54 -9.11 8.26 -3.18
C LEU A 54 -8.91 9.50 -4.05
N PHE A 55 -8.10 9.37 -5.10
CA PHE A 55 -7.72 10.47 -5.97
C PHE A 55 -8.91 10.94 -6.82
N ASN A 56 -9.67 10.03 -7.42
CA ASN A 56 -10.87 10.40 -8.17
C ASN A 56 -11.97 11.01 -7.29
N ARG A 57 -12.14 10.50 -6.06
CA ARG A 57 -13.04 11.12 -5.08
C ARG A 57 -12.63 12.55 -4.74
N ALA A 58 -11.32 12.84 -4.67
CA ALA A 58 -10.79 14.18 -4.43
C ALA A 58 -10.92 15.12 -5.64
N ARG A 59 -11.00 14.59 -6.87
CA ARG A 59 -11.14 15.36 -8.12
C ARG A 59 -12.58 15.74 -8.46
N GLY A 60 -13.57 15.07 -7.87
CA GLY A 60 -14.98 15.35 -8.12
C GLY A 60 -15.40 14.90 -9.53
N THR A 61 -15.62 15.84 -10.44
CA THR A 61 -16.10 15.55 -11.81
C THR A 61 -14.97 15.31 -12.82
N GLU A 62 -13.78 15.84 -12.56
CA GLU A 62 -12.61 15.75 -13.45
C GLU A 62 -11.88 14.41 -13.30
N LEU A 63 -12.59 13.29 -13.43
CA LEU A 63 -12.06 11.94 -13.19
C LEU A 63 -10.92 11.58 -14.15
N ILE A 64 -10.02 10.71 -13.70
CA ILE A 64 -9.00 10.08 -14.55
C ILE A 64 -9.29 8.60 -14.75
N SER A 65 -8.82 8.04 -15.87
CA SER A 65 -8.90 6.60 -16.13
C SER A 65 -7.86 5.81 -15.30
N PRO A 66 -8.04 4.50 -15.13
CA PRO A 66 -7.01 3.64 -14.51
C PRO A 66 -5.67 3.70 -15.24
N ASP A 67 -5.68 3.80 -16.57
CA ASP A 67 -4.47 3.90 -17.39
C ASP A 67 -3.72 5.22 -17.15
N ASP A 68 -4.45 6.33 -17.02
CA ASP A 68 -3.85 7.64 -16.69
C ASP A 68 -3.16 7.60 -15.34
N LEU A 69 -3.80 6.98 -14.34
CA LEU A 69 -3.22 6.80 -13.01
C LEU A 69 -1.98 5.91 -13.08
N TYR A 70 -2.04 4.79 -13.80
CA TYR A 70 -0.92 3.87 -13.94
C TYR A 70 0.30 4.57 -14.57
N HIS A 71 0.12 5.32 -15.65
CA HIS A 71 1.21 6.09 -16.27
C HIS A 71 1.77 7.16 -15.32
N ALA A 72 0.91 7.88 -14.59
CA ALA A 72 1.35 8.86 -13.59
C ALA A 72 2.10 8.21 -12.41
N ALA A 73 1.71 6.99 -12.02
CA ALA A 73 2.39 6.21 -10.99
C ALA A 73 3.77 5.71 -11.45
N MET A 74 3.91 5.28 -12.71
CA MET A 74 5.22 4.89 -13.28
C MET A 74 6.23 6.06 -13.29
N LEU A 75 5.74 7.30 -13.41
CA LEU A 75 6.57 8.49 -13.45
C LEU A 75 7.07 8.97 -12.08
N GLN A 76 6.62 8.38 -10.97
CA GLN A 76 7.02 8.83 -9.62
C GLN A 76 8.54 8.73 -9.39
N LYS A 77 9.15 7.59 -9.75
CA LYS A 77 10.59 7.36 -9.61
C LYS A 77 11.42 8.18 -10.61
N PRO A 78 11.12 8.19 -11.92
CA PRO A 78 11.82 9.04 -12.89
C PRO A 78 11.78 10.54 -12.57
N LEU A 79 10.70 11.03 -11.96
CA LEU A 79 10.55 12.44 -11.59
C LEU A 79 11.04 12.76 -10.16
N HIS A 80 11.60 11.77 -9.45
CA HIS A 80 12.12 11.90 -8.08
C HIS A 80 11.09 12.49 -7.09
N LEU A 81 9.87 11.97 -7.12
CA LEU A 81 8.75 12.48 -6.31
C LEU A 81 8.65 11.84 -4.91
N GLY A 82 9.65 11.04 -4.50
CA GLY A 82 9.72 10.40 -3.18
C GLY A 82 8.89 9.12 -3.06
N LEU A 83 8.30 8.65 -4.16
CA LEU A 83 7.47 7.46 -4.24
C LEU A 83 7.93 6.60 -5.43
N HIS A 84 7.67 5.30 -5.34
CA HIS A 84 7.87 4.41 -6.47
C HIS A 84 6.85 3.28 -6.48
N VAL A 85 6.65 2.70 -7.66
CA VAL A 85 5.77 1.55 -7.82
C VAL A 85 6.51 0.27 -7.51
N ARG A 86 5.83 -0.60 -6.78
CA ARG A 86 6.22 -1.99 -6.55
C ARG A 86 5.11 -2.91 -7.08
N LYS A 87 5.53 -4.03 -7.67
CA LYS A 87 4.65 -5.13 -8.07
C LYS A 87 5.01 -6.34 -7.23
N PHE A 88 4.03 -6.89 -6.53
CA PHE A 88 4.19 -8.14 -5.80
C PHE A 88 3.99 -9.34 -6.74
N ASP A 89 4.49 -10.51 -6.35
CA ASP A 89 4.38 -11.74 -7.13
C ASP A 89 2.92 -12.15 -7.35
N GLY A 90 2.02 -11.81 -6.42
CA GLY A 90 0.58 -11.98 -6.56
C GLY A 90 -0.09 -11.03 -7.56
N GLY A 91 0.68 -10.18 -8.25
CA GLY A 91 0.18 -9.20 -9.22
C GLY A 91 -0.34 -7.90 -8.61
N LEU A 92 -0.35 -7.78 -7.28
CA LEU A 92 -0.74 -6.54 -6.61
C LEU A 92 0.25 -5.42 -6.94
N ILE A 93 -0.28 -4.29 -7.40
CA ILE A 93 0.51 -3.10 -7.71
C ILE A 93 0.26 -2.06 -6.62
N VAL A 94 1.34 -1.57 -6.03
CA VAL A 94 1.30 -0.57 -4.96
C VAL A 94 2.20 0.61 -5.32
N LEU A 95 1.89 1.75 -4.72
CA LEU A 95 2.80 2.87 -4.63
C LEU A 95 3.31 2.93 -3.19
N GLN A 96 4.63 3.00 -3.02
CA GLN A 96 5.25 3.07 -1.70
C GLN A 96 6.26 4.22 -1.62
N SER A 97 6.44 4.76 -0.43
CA SER A 97 7.48 5.74 -0.12
C SER A 97 8.86 5.15 -0.38
N ASP A 98 9.79 5.98 -0.84
CA ASP A 98 11.20 5.60 -0.96
C ASP A 98 11.83 5.23 0.41
N SER A 99 11.23 5.70 1.51
CA SER A 99 11.60 5.34 2.87
C SER A 99 10.95 4.06 3.40
N HIS A 100 10.06 3.43 2.63
CA HIS A 100 9.34 2.22 3.07
C HIS A 100 10.30 1.04 3.21
N ASN A 101 10.33 0.41 4.39
CA ASN A 101 11.25 -0.67 4.71
C ASN A 101 10.49 -1.95 5.07
N GLU A 102 10.59 -2.93 4.18
CA GLU A 102 9.88 -4.20 4.34
C GLU A 102 10.45 -5.10 5.45
N GLU A 103 11.73 -4.98 5.79
CA GLU A 103 12.31 -5.70 6.93
C GLU A 103 11.63 -5.25 8.23
N GLN A 104 11.40 -3.94 8.38
CA GLN A 104 10.69 -3.40 9.52
C GLN A 104 9.24 -3.89 9.57
N VAL A 105 8.59 -4.02 8.42
CA VAL A 105 7.24 -4.62 8.32
C VAL A 105 7.28 -6.08 8.78
N ALA A 106 8.24 -6.88 8.30
CA ALA A 106 8.37 -8.29 8.67
C ALA A 106 8.64 -8.47 10.18
N VAL A 107 9.50 -7.65 10.77
CA VAL A 107 9.76 -7.64 12.22
C VAL A 107 8.50 -7.26 13.01
N ARG A 108 7.74 -6.26 12.54
CA ARG A 108 6.48 -5.87 13.18
C ARG A 108 5.43 -6.99 13.12
N LEU A 109 5.35 -7.72 12.01
CA LEU A 109 4.47 -8.87 11.88
C LEU A 109 4.88 -10.04 12.78
N GLU A 110 6.19 -10.31 12.90
CA GLU A 110 6.69 -11.29 13.85
C GLU A 110 6.29 -10.94 15.28
N HIS A 111 6.44 -9.67 15.67
CA HIS A 111 6.03 -9.19 16.99
C HIS A 111 4.52 -9.38 17.20
N LEU A 112 3.70 -8.99 16.22
CA LEU A 112 2.24 -9.16 16.28
C LEU A 112 1.85 -10.62 16.47
N ALA A 113 2.49 -11.54 15.72
CA ALA A 113 2.28 -12.97 15.85
C ALA A 113 2.66 -13.52 17.23
N ARG A 114 3.74 -13.00 17.84
CA ARG A 114 4.17 -13.40 19.20
C ARG A 114 3.23 -12.90 20.29
N THR A 115 2.59 -11.74 20.10
CA THR A 115 1.67 -11.14 21.10
C THR A 115 0.22 -11.58 20.93
N ALA A 116 -0.12 -12.22 19.82
CA ALA A 116 -1.46 -12.73 19.56
C ALA A 116 -1.83 -13.85 20.55
N LYS A 117 -3.12 -13.93 20.89
CA LYS A 117 -3.67 -14.85 21.91
C LYS A 117 -3.27 -16.31 21.66
N ASP A 118 -3.36 -16.74 20.40
CA ASP A 118 -3.05 -18.11 19.97
C ASP A 118 -1.66 -18.22 19.32
N SER A 119 -0.82 -17.19 19.51
CA SER A 119 0.50 -17.05 18.87
C SER A 119 0.48 -17.14 17.33
N CYS A 120 -0.67 -16.83 16.73
CA CYS A 120 -0.86 -16.80 15.28
C CYS A 120 -1.56 -15.53 14.84
N ILE A 121 -1.34 -15.16 13.59
CA ILE A 121 -2.03 -14.06 12.92
C ILE A 121 -2.53 -14.53 11.55
N THR A 122 -3.69 -14.00 11.17
CA THR A 122 -4.27 -14.14 9.85
C THR A 122 -4.11 -12.84 9.06
N SER A 123 -4.38 -12.89 7.76
CA SER A 123 -4.43 -11.66 6.94
C SER A 123 -5.45 -10.65 7.45
N ASN A 124 -6.54 -11.10 8.08
CA ASN A 124 -7.55 -10.20 8.64
C ASN A 124 -7.02 -9.46 9.87
N ASP A 125 -6.29 -10.15 10.75
CA ASP A 125 -5.67 -9.54 11.93
C ASP A 125 -4.66 -8.48 11.51
N VAL A 126 -3.84 -8.80 10.50
CA VAL A 126 -2.86 -7.86 9.94
C VAL A 126 -3.54 -6.65 9.28
N ALA A 127 -4.59 -6.88 8.50
CA ALA A 127 -5.34 -5.79 7.85
C ALA A 127 -5.96 -4.83 8.89
N ALA A 128 -6.54 -5.39 9.96
CA ALA A 128 -7.13 -4.61 11.05
C ALA A 128 -6.07 -3.85 11.86
N GLU A 129 -4.98 -4.51 12.25
CA GLU A 129 -3.91 -3.90 13.06
C GLU A 129 -3.14 -2.82 12.29
N MET A 130 -2.82 -3.07 11.02
CA MET A 130 -2.04 -2.15 10.21
C MET A 130 -2.88 -1.12 9.45
N GLN A 131 -4.22 -1.23 9.50
CA GLN A 131 -5.16 -0.38 8.76
C GLN A 131 -4.85 -0.35 7.25
N ILE A 132 -4.61 -1.54 6.68
CA ILE A 132 -4.30 -1.74 5.25
C ILE A 132 -5.35 -2.63 4.60
N SER A 133 -5.36 -2.66 3.26
CA SER A 133 -6.22 -3.58 2.53
C SER A 133 -5.82 -5.03 2.77
N LEU A 134 -6.82 -5.92 2.72
CA LEU A 134 -6.62 -7.35 2.93
C LEU A 134 -5.63 -7.96 1.93
N SER A 135 -5.64 -7.49 0.68
CA SER A 135 -4.70 -7.95 -0.35
C SER A 135 -3.25 -7.59 -0.01
N LEU A 136 -3.01 -6.37 0.52
CA LEU A 136 -1.68 -5.98 0.95
C LEU A 136 -1.23 -6.75 2.20
N ALA A 137 -2.15 -7.01 3.13
CA ALA A 137 -1.87 -7.84 4.31
C ALA A 137 -1.40 -9.25 3.92
N HIS A 138 -2.04 -9.88 2.92
CA HIS A 138 -1.59 -11.18 2.39
C HIS A 138 -0.18 -11.11 1.81
N GLU A 139 0.13 -10.08 1.02
CA GLU A 139 1.47 -9.93 0.43
C GLU A 139 2.53 -9.68 1.50
N TYR A 140 2.23 -8.92 2.56
CA TYR A 140 3.16 -8.74 3.67
C TYR A 140 3.43 -10.01 4.47
N LEU A 141 2.42 -10.85 4.69
CA LEU A 141 2.61 -12.14 5.35
C LEU A 141 3.53 -13.07 4.53
N LYS A 142 3.33 -13.14 3.22
CA LYS A 142 4.23 -13.87 2.31
C LYS A 142 5.66 -13.33 2.36
N VAL A 143 5.81 -12.00 2.38
CA VAL A 143 7.12 -11.36 2.47
C VAL A 143 7.81 -11.67 3.81
N ALA A 144 7.08 -11.64 4.93
CA ALA A 144 7.61 -11.99 6.24
C ALA A 144 8.02 -13.47 6.33
N GLU A 145 7.26 -14.36 5.68
CA GLU A 145 7.62 -15.77 5.54
C GLU A 145 8.87 -15.98 4.68
N GLN A 146 8.97 -15.31 3.52
CA GLN A 146 10.16 -15.38 2.66
C GLN A 146 11.43 -14.92 3.39
N ARG A 147 11.29 -14.00 4.35
CA ARG A 147 12.37 -13.54 5.23
C ARG A 147 12.64 -14.46 6.42
N GLY A 148 11.91 -15.56 6.54
CA GLY A 148 12.04 -16.53 7.62
C GLY A 148 11.58 -16.00 8.99
N LYS A 149 10.79 -14.92 9.04
CA LYS A 149 10.24 -14.38 10.29
C LYS A 149 8.99 -15.12 10.73
N LEU A 150 8.16 -15.50 9.76
CA LEU A 150 6.93 -16.26 9.97
C LEU A 150 7.02 -17.62 9.27
N CYS A 151 6.25 -18.59 9.74
CA CYS A 151 5.95 -19.82 9.04
C CYS A 151 4.43 -19.94 8.85
N ARG A 152 4.02 -20.49 7.71
CA ARG A 152 2.60 -20.73 7.43
C ARG A 152 2.14 -22.08 7.97
N ASP A 153 0.88 -22.12 8.38
CA ASP A 153 0.08 -23.32 8.58
C ASP A 153 -1.16 -23.22 7.69
N ASP A 154 -1.24 -24.12 6.70
CA ASP A 154 -2.27 -24.11 5.67
C ASP A 154 -3.13 -25.37 5.82
N THR A 155 -4.33 -25.18 6.35
CA THR A 155 -5.26 -26.27 6.68
C THR A 155 -6.64 -26.00 6.10
N VAL A 156 -7.56 -26.96 6.26
CA VAL A 156 -8.97 -26.79 5.89
C VAL A 156 -9.66 -25.67 6.68
N GLU A 157 -9.14 -25.30 7.84
CA GLU A 157 -9.67 -24.21 8.68
C GLU A 157 -9.22 -22.83 8.18
N GLY A 158 -8.12 -22.78 7.41
CA GLY A 158 -7.60 -21.57 6.79
C GLY A 158 -6.08 -21.49 6.83
N LEU A 159 -5.58 -20.32 6.45
CA LEU A 159 -4.16 -19.99 6.40
C LEU A 159 -3.79 -19.11 7.60
N ASN A 160 -3.00 -19.68 8.51
CA ASN A 160 -2.48 -19.01 9.70
C ASN A 160 -0.97 -18.80 9.56
N PHE A 161 -0.44 -17.75 10.18
CA PHE A 161 1.00 -17.50 10.26
C PHE A 161 1.47 -17.43 11.71
N TYR A 162 2.55 -18.16 12.00
CA TYR A 162 3.17 -18.27 13.31
C TYR A 162 4.59 -17.70 13.29
N PRO A 163 5.15 -17.23 14.43
CA PRO A 163 6.57 -16.90 14.52
C PRO A 163 7.43 -18.11 14.16
N ASN A 164 8.41 -17.92 13.29
CA ASN A 164 9.27 -19.01 12.84
C ASN A 164 10.22 -19.46 13.96
N ARG A 165 9.95 -20.63 14.54
CA ARG A 165 10.82 -21.27 15.56
C ARG A 165 11.69 -22.39 15.01
N PHE A 166 11.55 -22.76 13.73
CA PHE A 166 12.32 -23.86 13.14
C PHE A 166 13.85 -23.70 13.28
N PRO A 167 14.43 -22.49 13.14
CA PRO A 167 15.87 -22.29 13.36
C PRO A 167 16.36 -22.66 14.77
N GLU A 168 15.49 -22.61 15.79
CA GLU A 168 15.83 -22.99 17.17
C GLU A 168 16.09 -24.50 17.31
N PHE A 169 15.63 -25.31 16.36
CA PHE A 169 15.76 -26.77 16.35
C PHE A 169 16.88 -27.29 15.42
N LEU A 170 17.52 -26.41 14.66
CA LEU A 170 18.68 -26.73 13.83
C LEU A 170 19.95 -26.66 14.69
N VAL A 171 20.08 -27.62 15.62
CA VAL A 171 21.30 -27.86 16.43
C VAL A 171 22.19 -28.87 15.73
#